data_AF-A0A3M1SDG6-F1
#
_entry.id   AF-A0A3M1SDG6-F1
#
_cell.length_a   1.000
_cell.length_b   1.000
_cell.length_c   1.000
_cell.angle_alpha   90.00
_cell.angle_beta   90.00
_cell.angle_gamma   90.00
#
_symmetry.space_group_name_H-M   'P 1'
#
loop_
_entity.id
_entity.type
_entity.pdbx_description
1 polymer ?
#
loop_
_entity_poly.entity_id
_entity_poly.type
_entity_poly.pdbx_seq_one_letter_code
_entity_poly.pdbx_strand_id
1 'polypeptide(L)'
;MIFQEFSFESFGVKFKILFSSEDEKSIEKILICGLGGCYKSLHACDDPEIFVKVRNKKGSSDLFINDELIFSGTKEDVFSVLESTIRREMSTRAQEVFVHAGVVGWKGKAIVFPGFSYKGKTSLVMELVR
;
A
#
# COMPACT_ATOMS: atom_id res chain seq x y z
N MET A 1 -22.41 5.97 -13.23
CA MET A 1 -21.30 5.07 -12.87
C MET A 1 -21.42 4.83 -11.38
N ILE A 2 -21.64 3.59 -10.96
CA ILE A 2 -21.82 3.26 -9.53
C ILE A 2 -20.42 3.09 -8.96
N PHE A 3 -20.03 4.01 -8.07
CA PHE A 3 -18.80 3.90 -7.32
C PHE A 3 -19.05 3.06 -6.07
N GLN A 4 -18.12 2.18 -5.75
CA GLN A 4 -17.99 1.58 -4.44
C GLN A 4 -16.96 2.35 -3.64
N GLU A 5 -17.09 2.29 -2.31
CA GLU A 5 -16.11 2.80 -1.39
C GLU A 5 -15.53 1.67 -0.55
N PHE A 6 -14.23 1.74 -0.30
CA PHE A 6 -13.55 0.86 0.63
C PHE A 6 -12.65 1.70 1.54
N SER A 7 -12.84 1.56 2.84
CA SER A 7 -12.04 2.25 3.85
C SER A 7 -11.17 1.26 4.61
N PHE A 8 -9.93 1.63 4.87
CA PHE A 8 -9.00 0.80 5.65
C PHE A 8 -7.98 1.65 6.39
N GLU A 9 -7.36 1.05 7.39
CA GLU A 9 -6.22 1.60 8.11
C GLU A 9 -4.99 0.70 7.92
N SER A 10 -3.83 1.30 7.70
CA SER A 10 -2.55 0.59 7.66
C SER A 10 -1.47 1.46 8.31
N PHE A 11 -0.75 0.89 9.29
CA PHE A 11 0.28 1.59 10.07
C PHE A 11 -0.18 2.93 10.66
N GLY A 12 -1.43 2.98 11.15
CA GLY A 12 -2.05 4.17 11.72
C GLY A 12 -2.56 5.18 10.68
N VAL A 13 -2.31 4.95 9.39
CA VAL A 13 -2.76 5.84 8.30
C VAL A 13 -4.10 5.37 7.76
N LYS A 14 -5.10 6.26 7.74
CA LYS A 14 -6.46 5.98 7.25
C LYS A 14 -6.63 6.34 5.78
N PHE A 15 -7.09 5.37 5.00
CA PHE A 15 -7.38 5.51 3.58
C PHE A 15 -8.86 5.30 3.31
N LYS A 16 -9.39 6.05 2.35
CA LYS A 16 -10.66 5.79 1.69
C LYS A 16 -10.43 5.75 0.18
N ILE A 17 -10.82 4.65 -0.48
CA ILE A 17 -10.70 4.49 -1.93
C ILE A 17 -12.09 4.41 -2.55
N LEU A 18 -12.36 5.26 -3.54
CA LEU A 18 -13.52 5.16 -4.42
C LEU A 18 -13.11 4.58 -5.78
N PHE A 19 -13.81 3.54 -6.22
CA PHE A 19 -13.53 2.83 -7.46
C PHE A 19 -14.80 2.25 -8.07
N SER A 20 -14.75 1.79 -9.33
CA SER A 20 -15.89 1.13 -9.98
C SER A 20 -16.04 -0.31 -9.48
N SER A 21 -17.25 -0.86 -9.40
CA SER A 21 -17.48 -2.24 -8.92
C SER A 21 -16.67 -3.32 -9.66
N GLU A 22 -16.37 -3.10 -10.95
CA GLU A 22 -15.54 -3.99 -11.77
C GLU A 22 -14.06 -4.06 -11.32
N ASP A 23 -13.61 -3.12 -10.49
CA ASP A 23 -12.21 -2.99 -10.06
C ASP A 23 -11.92 -3.60 -8.68
N GLU A 24 -12.94 -4.14 -8.01
CA GLU A 24 -12.84 -4.66 -6.64
C GLU A 24 -11.68 -5.64 -6.46
N LYS A 25 -11.55 -6.62 -7.37
CA LYS A 25 -10.46 -7.61 -7.33
C LYS A 25 -9.07 -6.99 -7.52
N SER A 26 -8.97 -5.93 -8.32
CA SER A 26 -7.71 -5.22 -8.54
C SER A 26 -7.31 -4.43 -7.30
N ILE A 27 -8.27 -3.80 -6.63
CA ILE A 27 -8.05 -3.13 -5.34
C ILE A 27 -7.63 -4.14 -4.27
N GLU A 28 -8.36 -5.26 -4.14
CA GLU A 28 -8.03 -6.32 -3.20
C GLU A 28 -6.60 -6.85 -3.41
N LYS A 29 -6.23 -7.10 -4.68
CA LYS A 29 -4.88 -7.52 -5.04
C LYS A 29 -3.82 -6.48 -4.64
N ILE A 30 -4.07 -5.19 -4.86
CA ILE A 30 -3.17 -4.11 -4.41
C ILE A 30 -3.03 -4.10 -2.90
N LEU A 31 -4.11 -4.29 -2.14
CA LEU A 31 -4.02 -4.29 -0.67
C LEU A 31 -3.26 -5.53 -0.16
N ILE A 32 -3.48 -6.70 -0.75
CA ILE A 32 -2.80 -7.93 -0.35
C ILE A 32 -1.31 -7.90 -0.76
N CYS A 33 -1.00 -7.59 -2.02
CA CYS A 33 0.38 -7.60 -2.53
C CYS A 33 1.15 -6.32 -2.17
N GLY A 34 0.46 -5.18 -2.17
CA GLY A 34 1.00 -3.85 -1.90
C GLY A 34 1.35 -3.64 -0.44
N LEU A 35 0.42 -4.00 0.44
CA LEU A 35 0.56 -3.82 1.90
C LEU A 35 0.94 -5.11 2.62
N GLY A 36 1.14 -6.22 1.90
CA GLY A 36 1.44 -7.53 2.51
C GLY A 36 0.31 -8.07 3.40
N GLY A 37 -0.92 -7.61 3.18
CA GLY A 37 -2.07 -7.92 4.05
C GLY A 37 -2.07 -7.17 5.39
N CYS A 38 -1.15 -6.22 5.62
CA CYS A 38 -1.07 -5.43 6.84
C CYS A 38 -2.05 -4.25 6.82
N TYR A 39 -3.35 -4.52 6.77
CA TYR A 39 -4.38 -3.50 6.86
C TYR A 39 -5.60 -4.00 7.64
N LYS A 40 -6.35 -3.07 8.22
CA LYS A 40 -7.63 -3.32 8.88
C LYS A 40 -8.74 -2.65 8.08
N SER A 41 -9.71 -3.42 7.60
CA SER A 41 -10.91 -2.84 6.98
C SER A 41 -11.70 -2.03 8.00
N LEU A 42 -12.19 -0.87 7.59
CA LEU A 42 -13.03 0.02 8.39
C LEU A 42 -14.45 0.01 7.83
N HIS A 43 -15.45 -0.17 8.70
CA HIS A 43 -16.86 -0.13 8.30
C HIS A 43 -17.30 1.24 7.76
N ALA A 44 -16.73 2.31 8.31
CA ALA A 44 -16.90 3.68 7.86
C ALA A 44 -15.65 4.49 8.23
N CYS A 45 -15.35 5.52 7.44
CA CYS A 45 -14.25 6.43 7.69
C CYS A 45 -14.71 7.85 7.37
N ASP A 46 -15.14 8.60 8.38
CA ASP A 46 -15.68 9.95 8.19
C ASP A 46 -14.58 10.98 7.91
N ASP A 47 -13.35 10.70 8.36
CA ASP A 47 -12.18 11.57 8.20
C ASP A 47 -10.95 10.76 7.78
N PRO A 48 -10.83 10.42 6.48
CA PRO A 48 -9.64 9.75 5.96
C PRO A 48 -8.48 10.75 5.80
N GLU A 49 -7.27 10.36 6.18
CA GLU A 49 -6.08 11.16 5.89
C GLU A 49 -5.76 11.19 4.40
N ILE A 50 -6.12 10.11 3.70
CA ILE A 50 -5.93 9.97 2.26
C ILE A 50 -7.22 9.51 1.61
N PHE A 51 -7.76 10.35 0.73
CA PHE A 51 -8.86 10.03 -0.15
C PHE A 51 -8.35 9.73 -1.55
N VAL A 52 -8.59 8.52 -2.04
CA VAL A 52 -8.18 8.09 -3.38
C VAL A 52 -9.42 7.84 -4.22
N LYS A 53 -9.37 8.25 -5.49
CA LYS A 53 -10.46 7.98 -6.42
C LYS A 53 -9.93 7.52 -7.78
N VAL A 54 -10.37 6.35 -8.22
CA VAL A 54 -10.12 5.84 -9.57
C VAL A 54 -11.37 6.10 -10.41
N ARG A 55 -11.21 6.82 -11.52
CA ARG A 55 -12.30 7.11 -12.46
C ARG A 55 -12.01 6.48 -13.80
N ASN A 56 -12.83 5.49 -14.18
CA ASN A 56 -12.72 4.86 -15.49
C ASN A 56 -13.37 5.76 -16.55
N LYS A 57 -12.72 5.87 -17.70
CA LYS A 57 -13.20 6.56 -18.90
C LYS A 57 -13.13 5.59 -20.07
N LYS A 58 -13.72 5.96 -21.21
CA LYS A 58 -13.66 5.14 -22.42
C LYS A 58 -12.21 5.07 -22.93
N GLY A 59 -11.54 3.96 -22.67
CA GLY A 59 -10.16 3.69 -23.11
C GLY A 59 -9.06 4.26 -22.21
N SER A 60 -9.39 4.91 -21.09
CA SER A 60 -8.41 5.41 -20.13
C SER A 60 -8.97 5.40 -18.71
N SER A 61 -8.11 5.63 -17.73
CA SER A 61 -8.50 5.81 -16.34
C SER A 61 -7.75 7.00 -15.75
N ASP A 62 -8.35 7.64 -14.76
CA ASP A 62 -7.73 8.70 -13.98
C ASP A 62 -7.56 8.24 -12.52
N LEU A 63 -6.44 8.62 -11.91
CA LEU A 63 -6.18 8.50 -10.49
C LEU A 63 -6.20 9.88 -9.84
N PHE A 64 -7.04 10.05 -8.83
CA PHE A 64 -7.10 11.24 -8.01
C PHE A 64 -6.70 10.95 -6.57
N ILE A 65 -6.06 11.92 -5.91
CA ILE A 65 -5.78 11.90 -4.47
C ILE A 65 -6.19 13.25 -3.89
N ASN A 66 -7.02 13.22 -2.85
CA ASN A 66 -7.56 14.42 -2.20
C ASN A 66 -8.10 15.41 -3.25
N ASP A 67 -8.83 14.87 -4.23
CA ASP A 67 -9.43 15.55 -5.40
C ASP A 67 -8.44 16.15 -6.43
N GLU A 68 -7.13 15.96 -6.28
CA GLU A 68 -6.13 16.33 -7.28
C GLU A 68 -5.86 15.19 -8.25
N LEU A 69 -5.82 15.48 -9.57
CA LEU A 69 -5.47 14.49 -10.59
C LEU A 69 -3.97 14.19 -10.53
N ILE A 70 -3.61 12.98 -10.12
CA ILE A 70 -2.21 12.55 -10.00
C ILE A 70 -1.72 11.89 -11.29
N PHE A 71 -2.59 11.13 -11.97
CA PHE A 71 -2.21 10.39 -13.17
C PHE A 71 -3.42 10.09 -14.06
N SER A 72 -3.20 10.03 -15.37
CA SER A 72 -4.19 9.59 -16.38
C SER A 72 -3.50 8.72 -17.40
N GLY A 73 -4.02 7.53 -17.68
CA GLY A 73 -3.38 6.57 -18.56
C GLY A 73 -4.25 5.35 -18.85
N THR A 74 -3.62 4.24 -19.23
CA THR A 74 -4.32 2.95 -19.30
C THR A 74 -4.78 2.52 -17.91
N LYS A 75 -5.71 1.57 -17.85
CA LYS A 75 -6.18 1.04 -16.57
C LYS A 75 -5.01 0.40 -15.81
N GLU A 76 -4.22 -0.42 -16.46
CA GLU A 76 -3.08 -1.12 -15.88
C GLU A 76 -2.05 -0.14 -15.29
N ASP A 77 -1.74 0.94 -16.03
CA ASP A 77 -0.82 1.97 -15.56
C ASP A 77 -1.36 2.71 -14.34
N VAL A 78 -2.65 3.06 -14.34
CA VAL A 78 -3.32 3.72 -13.20
C VAL A 78 -3.26 2.86 -11.94
N PHE A 79 -3.49 1.55 -12.05
CA PHE A 79 -3.42 0.65 -10.90
C PHE A 79 -1.97 0.45 -10.41
N SER A 80 -0.98 0.48 -11.30
CA SER A 80 0.45 0.46 -10.93
C SER A 80 0.86 1.73 -10.18
N VAL A 81 0.41 2.90 -10.65
CA VAL A 81 0.64 4.19 -9.96
C VAL A 81 -0.12 4.24 -8.64
N LEU A 82 -1.35 3.71 -8.58
CA LEU A 82 -2.13 3.60 -7.35
C LEU A 82 -1.39 2.79 -6.27
N GLU A 83 -0.89 1.59 -6.61
CA GLU A 83 -0.12 0.76 -5.66
C GLU A 83 1.09 1.53 -5.11
N SER A 84 1.89 2.11 -6.01
CA SER A 84 3.07 2.89 -5.64
C SER A 84 2.70 4.08 -4.76
N THR A 85 1.56 4.71 -5.03
CA THR A 85 1.13 5.90 -4.30
C THR A 85 0.61 5.56 -2.92
N ILE A 86 -0.19 4.50 -2.75
CA ILE A 86 -0.63 4.05 -1.42
C ILE A 86 0.60 3.77 -0.53
N ARG A 87 1.60 3.04 -1.06
CA ARG A 87 2.84 2.75 -0.32
C ARG A 87 3.57 4.04 0.07
N ARG A 88 3.66 5.03 -0.83
CA ARG A 88 4.31 6.32 -0.59
C ARG A 88 3.58 7.17 0.46
N GLU A 89 2.26 7.31 0.33
CA GLU A 89 1.48 8.13 1.26
C GLU A 89 1.50 7.54 2.67
N MET A 90 1.44 6.20 2.77
CA MET A 90 1.60 5.46 4.02
C MET A 90 2.99 5.69 4.61
N SER A 91 4.07 5.50 3.84
CA SER A 91 5.44 5.66 4.36
C SER A 91 5.76 7.08 4.82
N THR A 92 5.07 8.07 4.27
CA THR A 92 5.29 9.49 4.58
C THR A 92 4.56 9.93 5.87
N ARG A 93 3.46 9.27 6.23
CA ARG A 93 2.60 9.66 7.37
C ARG A 93 2.64 8.72 8.55
N ALA A 94 2.95 7.44 8.32
CA ALA A 94 3.05 6.47 9.40
C ALA A 94 4.14 6.90 10.39
N GLN A 95 3.80 6.95 11.67
CA GLN A 95 4.80 7.21 12.72
C GLN A 95 5.82 6.07 12.80
N GLU A 96 5.36 4.84 12.55
CA GLU A 96 6.16 3.63 12.53
C GLU A 96 5.74 2.77 11.33
N VAL A 97 6.71 2.24 10.59
CA VAL A 97 6.46 1.35 9.45
C VAL A 97 7.05 -0.03 9.72
N PHE A 98 6.32 -1.08 9.35
CA PHE A 98 6.85 -2.44 9.44
C PHE A 98 7.71 -2.75 8.22
N VAL A 99 8.94 -3.16 8.48
CA VAL A 99 9.86 -3.65 7.45
C VAL A 99 10.04 -5.14 7.66
N HIS A 100 9.59 -5.95 6.70
CA HIS A 100 9.87 -7.38 6.71
C HIS A 100 11.35 -7.63 6.38
N ALA A 101 12.18 -7.74 7.42
CA ALA A 101 13.63 -7.92 7.32
C ALA A 101 14.15 -8.98 8.31
N GLY A 102 15.34 -9.51 8.04
CA GLY A 102 16.15 -10.15 9.08
C GLY A 102 16.93 -9.07 9.84
N VAL A 103 17.08 -9.19 11.15
CA VAL A 103 17.77 -8.16 11.97
C VAL A 103 18.72 -8.84 12.95
N VAL A 104 19.95 -8.33 13.07
CA VAL A 104 20.93 -8.74 14.08
C VAL A 104 21.52 -7.55 14.82
N GLY A 105 21.90 -7.73 16.09
CA GLY A 105 22.63 -6.74 16.87
C GLY A 105 24.14 -6.91 16.71
N TRP A 106 24.86 -5.83 16.39
CA TRP A 106 26.32 -5.81 16.30
C TRP A 106 26.89 -4.52 16.87
N LYS A 107 27.78 -4.62 17.87
CA LYS A 107 28.44 -3.48 18.53
C LYS A 107 27.46 -2.37 18.96
N GLY A 108 26.34 -2.75 19.57
CA GLY A 108 25.30 -1.82 20.04
C GLY A 108 24.45 -1.18 18.92
N LYS A 109 24.55 -1.66 17.67
CA LYS A 109 23.74 -1.21 16.53
C LYS A 109 22.95 -2.36 15.93
N ALA A 110 21.85 -2.06 15.25
CA ALA A 110 21.11 -3.03 14.46
C ALA A 110 21.65 -3.06 13.00
N ILE A 111 21.85 -4.25 12.47
CA ILE A 111 22.05 -4.50 11.04
C ILE A 111 20.75 -5.10 10.50
N VAL A 112 20.16 -4.43 9.51
CA VAL A 112 18.86 -4.79 8.91
C VAL A 112 19.09 -5.36 7.51
N PHE A 113 18.55 -6.55 7.25
CA PHE A 113 18.57 -7.25 5.95
C PHE A 113 17.19 -7.21 5.30
N PRO A 114 16.84 -6.13 4.58
CA PRO A 114 15.60 -6.09 3.82
C PRO A 114 15.69 -7.00 2.59
N GLY A 115 14.55 -7.52 2.13
CA GLY A 115 14.49 -8.31 0.90
C GLY A 115 13.23 -9.14 0.79
N PHE A 116 12.97 -9.66 -0.42
CA PHE A 116 11.80 -10.53 -0.66
C PHE A 116 11.82 -11.80 0.21
N SER A 117 10.65 -12.40 0.41
CA SER A 117 10.52 -13.70 1.10
C SER A 117 11.40 -14.76 0.44
N TYR A 118 11.91 -15.70 1.24
CA TYR A 118 12.78 -16.81 0.80
C TYR A 118 14.11 -16.41 0.15
N LYS A 119 14.57 -15.16 0.32
CA LYS A 119 15.90 -14.70 -0.16
C LYS A 119 17.03 -14.88 0.85
N GLY A 120 16.89 -15.80 1.81
CA GLY A 120 17.97 -16.13 2.75
C GLY A 120 18.17 -15.17 3.93
N LYS A 121 17.24 -14.23 4.18
CA LYS A 121 17.28 -13.33 5.35
C LYS A 121 17.48 -14.09 6.66
N THR A 122 16.70 -15.15 6.87
CA THR A 122 16.80 -16.02 8.05
C THR A 122 18.15 -16.72 8.13
N SER A 123 18.69 -17.21 7.01
CA SER A 123 20.00 -17.86 6.96
C SER A 123 21.13 -16.90 7.31
N LEU A 124 21.10 -15.66 6.80
CA LEU A 124 22.06 -14.62 7.15
C LEU A 124 22.00 -14.25 8.63
N VAL A 125 20.78 -14.10 9.17
CA VAL A 125 20.57 -13.88 10.61
C VAL A 125 21.19 -15.02 11.41
N MET A 126 20.91 -16.28 11.04
CA MET A 126 21.44 -17.46 11.73
C MET A 126 22.96 -17.52 11.73
N GLU A 127 23.63 -17.11 10.64
CA GLU A 127 25.10 -17.14 10.59
C GLU A 127 25.74 -16.03 11.42
N LEU A 128 25.10 -14.87 11.53
CA LEU A 128 25.63 -13.69 12.23
C LEU A 128 25.38 -13.68 13.74
N VAL A 129 24.51 -14.56 14.24
CA VAL A 129 24.24 -14.75 15.68
C VAL A 129 25.00 -15.93 16.29
N ARG A 130 25.83 -16.62 15.51
CA ARG A 130 26.76 -17.64 15.99
C ARG A 130 27.97 -16.99 16.63
#